data_AF-A0A7I9ZEQ0-F1
#
_entry.id   AF-A0A7I9ZEQ0-F1
#
_cell.length_a   1.000
_cell.length_b   1.000
_cell.length_c   1.000
_cell.angle_alpha   90.00
_cell.angle_beta   90.00
_cell.angle_gamma   90.00
#
_symmetry.space_group_name_H-M   'P 1'
#
loop_
_entity.id
_entity.type
_entity.pdbx_description
1 polymer ?
#
loop_
_entity_poly.entity_id
_entity_poly.type
_entity_poly.pdbx_seq_one_letter_code
_entity_poly.pdbx_strand_id
1 'polypeptide(L)'
;MTLLDRPTSDTVLAAPHGTAVLDSAHVGDIEGALGRIGLGDTARPRSLKIRLATMLAIIGPGLIVMVGDNDAGGVSTYVQAGQNYGYSLLWVLVLLIPVLIVNQEMVVRLGAVTGVGHARLINERFGRGWGWFSVGDLFLLNFLTLVTEFIGITLAADYIGIPRYVVVPLAAIALITIMATGSFQRWERAMLAFIAITLLQIPMLLMSHPDAGAPPNRLSSRACVAESPRTRCC
;
A
#
# COMPACT_ATOMS: atom_id res chain seq x y z
N MET A 1 67.88 -9.66 -26.01
CA MET A 1 66.85 -9.20 -26.96
C MET A 1 66.43 -10.46 -27.72
N THR A 2 65.35 -11.16 -27.44
CA THR A 2 64.02 -10.73 -27.02
C THR A 2 63.21 -11.97 -26.60
N LEU A 3 62.49 -11.83 -25.47
CA LEU A 3 61.24 -12.51 -25.06
C LEU A 3 61.14 -14.05 -25.03
N LEU A 4 61.08 -14.55 -23.78
CA LEU A 4 60.29 -15.72 -23.36
C LEU A 4 58.84 -15.55 -23.84
N ASP A 5 58.42 -16.36 -24.81
CA ASP A 5 57.03 -16.45 -25.23
C ASP A 5 56.26 -17.24 -24.15
N ARG A 6 55.44 -16.52 -23.38
CA ARG A 6 54.54 -17.10 -22.38
C ARG A 6 53.36 -17.75 -23.12
N PRO A 7 52.88 -18.94 -22.70
CA PRO A 7 51.61 -19.43 -23.20
C PRO A 7 50.51 -18.45 -22.78
N THR A 8 49.82 -17.87 -23.76
CA THR A 8 48.58 -17.13 -23.55
C THR A 8 47.52 -18.12 -23.12
N SER A 9 47.44 -18.36 -21.82
CA SER A 9 46.23 -18.87 -21.19
C SER A 9 45.12 -17.87 -21.49
N ASP A 10 44.30 -18.17 -22.49
CA ASP A 10 42.99 -17.57 -22.69
C ASP A 10 42.13 -17.91 -21.46
N THR A 11 42.38 -17.14 -20.42
CA THR A 11 41.57 -17.12 -19.22
C THR A 11 40.34 -16.34 -19.64
N VAL A 12 39.36 -17.06 -20.18
CA VAL A 12 37.98 -16.60 -20.26
C VAL A 12 37.66 -16.03 -18.88
N LEU A 13 37.61 -14.71 -18.80
CA LEU A 13 37.28 -14.00 -17.57
C LEU A 13 35.84 -14.37 -17.25
N ALA A 14 35.66 -15.39 -16.42
CA ALA A 14 34.39 -15.78 -15.88
C ALA A 14 33.79 -14.52 -15.24
N ALA A 15 32.65 -14.07 -15.78
CA ALA A 15 31.89 -12.98 -15.21
C ALA A 15 31.62 -13.30 -13.73
N PRO A 16 31.92 -12.38 -12.80
CA PRO A 16 31.69 -12.64 -11.39
C PRO A 16 30.21 -12.90 -11.16
N HIS A 17 29.94 -13.97 -10.43
CA HIS A 17 28.62 -14.31 -9.92
C HIS A 17 27.96 -13.12 -9.21
N GLY A 18 26.70 -12.85 -9.56
CA GLY A 18 25.71 -12.34 -8.60
C GLY A 18 25.70 -10.85 -8.30
N THR A 19 25.71 -9.97 -9.30
CA THR A 19 25.12 -8.63 -9.13
C THR A 19 23.71 -8.62 -9.69
N ALA A 20 22.75 -8.18 -8.89
CA ALA A 20 21.36 -7.97 -9.29
C ALA A 20 21.35 -6.99 -10.47
N VAL A 21 21.28 -7.53 -11.69
CA VAL A 21 21.10 -6.75 -12.90
C VAL A 21 19.73 -6.09 -12.78
N LEU A 22 19.72 -4.75 -12.79
CA LEU A 22 18.51 -3.94 -12.88
C LEU A 22 17.59 -4.52 -13.95
N ASP A 23 16.33 -4.76 -13.58
CA ASP A 23 15.35 -5.16 -14.58
C ASP A 23 15.25 -4.04 -15.63
N SER A 24 15.43 -4.39 -16.91
CA SER A 24 15.49 -3.41 -18.02
C SER A 24 14.24 -2.55 -18.17
N ALA A 25 13.16 -2.90 -17.46
CA ALA A 25 11.93 -2.13 -17.33
C ALA A 25 12.08 -0.82 -16.51
N HIS A 26 13.14 -0.65 -15.71
CA HIS A 26 13.35 0.52 -14.83
C HIS A 26 14.54 1.40 -15.24
N VAL A 27 15.14 1.17 -16.41
CA VAL A 27 16.23 1.99 -16.94
C VAL A 27 15.66 2.99 -17.95
N GLY A 28 15.23 4.17 -17.49
CA GLY A 28 14.63 5.20 -18.33
C GLY A 28 13.97 6.34 -17.56
N ASP A 29 13.26 7.21 -18.28
CA ASP A 29 12.50 8.33 -17.73
C ASP A 29 11.47 7.87 -16.69
N ILE A 30 11.30 8.61 -15.59
CA ILE A 30 10.25 8.31 -14.61
C ILE A 30 8.91 8.74 -15.21
N GLU A 31 8.10 7.75 -15.59
CA GLU A 31 6.74 7.94 -16.08
C GLU A 31 5.73 7.80 -14.93
N GLY A 32 5.30 8.94 -14.37
CA GLY A 32 4.23 9.00 -13.38
C GLY A 32 2.93 9.60 -13.93
N ALA A 33 1.87 9.61 -13.12
CA ALA A 33 0.53 10.13 -13.41
C ALA A 33 0.51 11.62 -13.81
N LEU A 34 1.56 12.34 -13.44
CA LEU A 34 1.68 13.80 -13.54
C LEU A 34 2.75 14.27 -14.52
N GLY A 35 3.45 13.35 -15.20
CA GLY A 35 4.41 13.70 -16.24
C GLY A 35 5.56 12.71 -16.39
N ARG A 36 6.37 12.93 -17.43
CA ARG A 36 7.67 12.29 -17.66
C ARG A 36 8.76 13.17 -17.09
N ILE A 37 9.60 12.62 -16.23
CA ILE A 37 10.81 13.31 -15.74
C ILE A 37 12.02 12.62 -16.37
N GLY A 38 12.67 13.31 -17.30
CA GLY A 38 13.86 12.80 -17.96
C GLY A 38 15.11 12.94 -17.09
N LEU A 39 15.96 11.90 -17.07
CA LEU A 39 17.22 11.85 -16.31
C LEU A 39 18.23 12.95 -16.68
N GLY A 40 18.01 13.69 -17.77
CA GLY A 40 18.84 14.80 -18.24
C GLY A 40 18.25 16.20 -18.05
N ASP A 41 17.07 16.33 -17.44
CA ASP A 41 16.33 17.60 -17.36
C ASP A 41 16.88 18.51 -16.23
N THR A 42 18.10 19.00 -16.41
CA THR A 42 18.77 19.95 -15.50
C THR A 42 18.35 21.42 -15.74
N ALA A 43 17.24 21.64 -16.46
CA ALA A 43 16.78 22.97 -16.85
C ALA A 43 16.02 23.69 -15.71
N ARG A 44 16.70 24.68 -15.11
CA ARG A 44 16.24 25.91 -14.41
C ARG A 44 14.76 25.96 -13.91
N PRO A 45 14.52 26.24 -12.60
CA PRO A 45 13.21 26.10 -11.99
C PRO A 45 12.26 27.22 -12.42
N ARG A 46 11.09 26.89 -12.95
CA ARG A 46 10.03 27.90 -13.17
C ARG A 46 8.66 27.37 -12.77
N SER A 47 8.12 27.94 -11.69
CA SER A 47 6.83 27.67 -11.05
C SER A 47 6.84 26.60 -9.95
N LEU A 48 6.25 26.97 -8.80
CA LEU A 48 5.96 26.08 -7.67
C LEU A 48 5.14 24.85 -8.11
N LYS A 49 4.34 24.99 -9.17
CA LYS A 49 3.57 23.89 -9.77
C LYS A 49 4.45 22.78 -10.32
N ILE A 50 5.56 23.12 -11.00
CA ILE A 50 6.47 22.10 -11.56
C ILE A 50 7.19 21.38 -10.42
N ARG A 51 7.66 22.09 -9.40
CA ARG A 51 8.29 21.47 -8.21
C ARG A 51 7.35 20.53 -7.47
N LEU A 52 6.09 20.95 -7.30
CA LEU A 52 5.07 20.12 -6.65
C LEU A 52 4.75 18.88 -7.49
N ALA A 53 4.64 19.03 -8.82
CA ALA A 53 4.44 17.91 -9.73
C ALA A 53 5.62 16.91 -9.70
N THR A 54 6.87 17.42 -9.69
CA THR A 54 8.08 16.58 -9.55
C THR A 54 8.10 15.86 -8.20
N MET A 55 7.80 16.55 -7.10
CA MET A 55 7.68 15.91 -5.77
C MET A 55 6.61 14.82 -5.75
N LEU A 56 5.45 15.10 -6.34
CA LEU A 56 4.33 14.15 -6.33
C LEU A 56 4.60 12.94 -7.24
N ALA A 57 5.36 13.10 -8.33
CA ALA A 57 5.82 11.96 -9.14
C ALA A 57 6.82 11.06 -8.39
N ILE A 58 7.65 11.63 -7.51
CA ILE A 58 8.61 10.87 -6.70
C ILE A 58 7.93 10.21 -5.49
N ILE A 59 7.04 10.93 -4.81
CA ILE A 59 6.34 10.46 -3.60
C ILE A 59 5.13 9.58 -3.94
N GLY A 60 4.56 9.74 -5.15
CA GLY A 60 3.32 9.11 -5.59
C GLY A 60 3.24 7.60 -5.35
N PRO A 61 4.23 6.80 -5.78
CA PRO A 61 4.25 5.36 -5.52
C PRO A 61 4.21 5.02 -4.03
N GLY A 62 4.96 5.74 -3.19
CA GLY A 62 4.97 5.53 -1.74
C GLY A 62 3.64 5.90 -1.07
N LEU A 63 3.03 7.01 -1.52
CA LEU A 63 1.70 7.43 -1.06
C LEU A 63 0.62 6.40 -1.40
N ILE A 64 0.69 5.83 -2.61
CA ILE A 64 -0.21 4.76 -3.05
C ILE A 64 -0.09 3.52 -2.18
N VAL A 65 1.13 3.05 -1.90
CA VAL A 65 1.34 1.89 -1.02
C VAL A 65 0.79 2.17 0.38
N MET A 66 1.06 3.37 0.93
CA MET A 66 0.59 3.74 2.27
C MET A 66 -0.94 3.78 2.37
N VAL A 67 -1.64 4.22 1.33
CA VAL A 67 -3.12 4.17 1.33
C VAL A 67 -3.63 2.76 1.03
N GLY A 68 -2.90 1.97 0.25
CA GLY A 68 -3.19 0.55 0.04
C GLY A 68 -3.20 -0.27 1.33
N ASP A 69 -2.40 0.11 2.34
CA ASP A 69 -2.43 -0.49 3.69
C ASP A 69 -3.75 -0.25 4.45
N ASN A 70 -4.61 0.66 3.96
CA ASN A 70 -5.91 0.99 4.57
C ASN A 70 -7.06 0.41 3.73
N ASP A 71 -7.08 -0.91 3.60
CA ASP A 71 -8.12 -1.67 2.90
C ASP A 71 -9.41 -1.78 3.74
N ALA A 72 -10.47 -2.33 3.14
CA ALA A 72 -11.75 -2.56 3.83
C ALA A 72 -11.58 -3.44 5.09
N GLY A 73 -10.64 -4.39 5.07
CA GLY A 73 -10.32 -5.23 6.21
C GLY A 73 -9.72 -4.43 7.39
N GLY A 74 -8.75 -3.57 7.11
CA GLY A 74 -8.17 -2.66 8.09
C GLY A 74 -9.20 -1.72 8.69
N VAL A 75 -10.01 -1.05 7.85
CA VAL A 75 -11.07 -0.15 8.30
C VAL A 75 -12.07 -0.88 9.20
N SER A 76 -12.53 -2.07 8.81
CA SER A 76 -13.43 -2.89 9.64
C SER A 76 -12.84 -3.22 11.00
N THR A 77 -11.55 -3.57 11.04
CA THR A 77 -10.85 -3.90 12.28
C THR A 77 -10.80 -2.70 13.23
N TYR A 78 -10.48 -1.52 12.73
CA TYR A 78 -10.40 -0.30 13.56
C TYR A 78 -11.79 0.16 14.01
N VAL A 79 -12.82 0.01 13.17
CA VAL A 79 -14.22 0.30 13.54
C VAL A 79 -14.69 -0.65 14.65
N GLN A 80 -14.47 -1.96 14.50
CA GLN A 80 -14.83 -2.94 15.53
C GLN A 80 -14.05 -2.72 16.84
N ALA A 81 -12.75 -2.42 16.75
CA ALA A 81 -11.95 -2.09 17.91
C ALA A 81 -12.46 -0.81 18.62
N GLY A 82 -12.84 0.21 17.86
CA GLY A 82 -13.42 1.44 18.39
C GLY A 82 -14.79 1.22 19.05
N GLN A 83 -15.63 0.35 18.49
CA GLN A 83 -16.93 -0.01 19.09
C GLN A 83 -16.75 -0.79 20.41
N ASN A 84 -15.83 -1.74 20.45
CA ASN A 84 -15.65 -2.62 21.61
C ASN A 84 -14.82 -1.98 22.74
N TYR A 85 -13.80 -1.18 22.40
CA TYR A 85 -12.82 -0.65 23.35
C TYR A 85 -12.79 0.88 23.45
N GLY A 86 -13.60 1.59 22.65
CA GLY A 86 -13.61 3.05 22.61
C GLY A 86 -12.22 3.61 22.34
N TYR A 87 -11.80 4.58 23.15
CA TYR A 87 -10.48 5.22 23.02
C TYR A 87 -9.34 4.46 23.72
N SER A 88 -9.61 3.32 24.35
CA SER A 88 -8.60 2.60 25.15
C SER A 88 -7.44 2.05 24.33
N LEU A 89 -7.62 1.84 23.01
CA LEU A 89 -6.59 1.31 22.11
C LEU A 89 -5.81 2.39 21.35
N LEU A 90 -6.16 3.68 21.50
CA LEU A 90 -5.50 4.75 20.74
C LEU A 90 -3.99 4.85 21.03
N TRP A 91 -3.55 4.55 22.25
CA TRP A 91 -2.13 4.55 22.58
C TRP A 91 -1.35 3.43 21.85
N VAL A 92 -2.00 2.30 21.55
CA VAL A 92 -1.41 1.22 20.74
C VAL A 92 -1.19 1.71 19.32
N LEU A 93 -2.14 2.48 18.77
CA LEU A 93 -2.00 3.09 17.44
C LEU A 93 -0.79 4.05 17.38
N VAL A 94 -0.56 4.83 18.43
CA VAL A 94 0.63 5.70 18.52
C VAL A 94 1.93 4.88 18.53
N LEU A 95 1.95 3.73 19.22
CA LEU A 95 3.11 2.84 19.22
C LEU A 95 3.34 2.12 17.88
N LEU A 96 2.29 1.91 17.09
CA LEU A 96 2.41 1.32 15.76
C LEU A 96 3.06 2.27 14.75
N ILE A 97 2.92 3.60 14.90
CA ILE A 97 3.50 4.60 13.99
C ILE A 97 5.01 4.38 13.74
N PRO A 98 5.90 4.34 14.76
CA PRO A 98 7.33 4.15 14.50
C PRO A 98 7.64 2.78 13.88
N VAL A 99 6.90 1.74 14.24
CA VAL A 99 7.08 0.40 13.65
C VAL A 99 6.74 0.40 12.16
N LEU A 100 5.62 1.02 11.79
CA LEU A 100 5.20 1.16 10.40
C LEU A 100 6.18 2.01 9.58
N ILE A 101 6.66 3.12 10.15
CA ILE A 101 7.67 3.97 9.49
C ILE A 101 8.94 3.18 9.20
N VAL A 102 9.46 2.44 10.19
CA VAL A 102 10.68 1.64 10.02
C VAL A 102 10.47 0.55 8.98
N ASN A 103 9.34 -0.16 9.01
CA ASN A 103 9.03 -1.19 8.02
C ASN A 103 8.96 -0.61 6.60
N GLN A 104 8.24 0.50 6.41
CA GLN A 104 8.10 1.11 5.08
C GLN A 104 9.42 1.69 4.57
N GLU A 105 10.21 2.31 5.44
CA GLU A 105 11.53 2.83 5.08
C GLU A 105 12.47 1.70 4.61
N MET A 106 12.49 0.58 5.32
CA MET A 106 13.31 -0.58 4.94
C MET A 106 12.87 -1.18 3.61
N VAL A 107 11.55 -1.31 3.37
CA VAL A 107 11.01 -1.83 2.10
C VAL A 107 11.41 -0.92 0.93
N VAL A 108 11.23 0.39 1.08
CA VAL A 108 11.61 1.36 0.05
C VAL A 108 13.12 1.36 -0.18
N ARG A 109 13.92 1.34 0.89
CA ARG A 109 15.39 1.31 0.79
C ARG A 109 15.86 0.04 0.08
N LEU A 110 15.28 -1.11 0.39
CA LEU A 110 15.63 -2.37 -0.26
C LEU A 110 15.28 -2.34 -1.75
N GLY A 111 14.08 -1.87 -2.10
CA GLY A 111 13.68 -1.73 -3.51
C GLY A 111 14.56 -0.76 -4.28
N ALA A 112 14.89 0.38 -3.70
CA ALA A 112 15.73 1.41 -4.32
C ALA A 112 17.19 0.98 -4.53
N VAL A 113 17.77 0.22 -3.58
CA VAL A 113 19.17 -0.23 -3.66
C VAL A 113 19.33 -1.44 -4.57
N THR A 114 18.38 -2.38 -4.53
CA THR A 114 18.51 -3.65 -5.27
C THR A 114 17.96 -3.57 -6.69
N GLY A 115 16.99 -2.69 -6.95
CA GLY A 115 16.37 -2.55 -8.26
C GLY A 115 15.62 -3.79 -8.74
N VAL A 116 15.33 -4.74 -7.84
CA VAL A 116 14.62 -5.99 -8.11
C VAL A 116 13.54 -6.22 -7.04
N GLY A 117 12.47 -6.94 -7.41
CA GLY A 117 11.37 -7.21 -6.50
C GLY A 117 11.76 -8.10 -5.32
N HIS A 118 11.09 -7.89 -4.18
CA HIS A 118 11.35 -8.60 -2.92
C HIS A 118 11.31 -10.13 -3.05
N ALA A 119 10.36 -10.66 -3.84
CA ALA A 119 10.24 -12.10 -4.09
C ALA A 119 11.45 -12.69 -4.85
N ARG A 120 12.08 -11.91 -5.73
CA ARG A 120 13.29 -12.34 -6.45
C ARG A 120 14.50 -12.39 -5.53
N LEU A 121 14.65 -11.41 -4.64
CA LEU A 121 15.69 -11.40 -3.61
C LEU A 121 15.59 -12.61 -2.66
N ILE A 122 14.37 -12.99 -2.28
CA ILE A 122 14.16 -14.17 -1.43
C ILE A 122 14.60 -15.44 -2.16
N ASN A 123 14.21 -15.59 -3.43
CA ASN A 123 14.61 -16.72 -4.26
C ASN A 123 16.14 -16.80 -4.44
N GLU A 124 16.79 -15.67 -4.70
CA GLU A 124 18.23 -15.62 -4.94
C GLU A 124 19.04 -15.88 -3.66
N ARG A 125 18.59 -15.39 -2.50
CA ARG A 125 19.34 -15.49 -1.23
C ARG A 125 19.01 -16.71 -0.38
N PHE A 126 17.75 -17.14 -0.37
CA PHE A 126 17.28 -18.25 0.47
C PHE A 126 16.92 -19.50 -0.35
N GLY A 127 16.95 -19.42 -1.67
CA GLY A 127 16.66 -20.53 -2.57
C GLY A 127 15.18 -20.70 -2.89
N ARG A 128 14.90 -21.67 -3.78
CA ARG A 128 13.56 -21.87 -4.38
C ARG A 128 12.46 -22.22 -3.37
N GLY A 129 12.78 -22.94 -2.28
CA GLY A 129 11.78 -23.33 -1.29
C GLY A 129 11.14 -22.12 -0.59
N TRP A 130 11.98 -21.22 -0.08
CA TRP A 130 11.53 -19.98 0.57
C TRP A 130 10.89 -19.01 -0.41
N GLY A 131 11.33 -19.01 -1.67
CA GLY A 131 10.67 -18.26 -2.72
C GLY A 131 9.23 -18.72 -2.99
N TRP A 132 8.99 -20.02 -3.10
CA TRP A 132 7.63 -20.56 -3.24
C TRP A 132 6.75 -20.26 -2.02
N PHE A 133 7.30 -20.35 -0.81
CA PHE A 133 6.59 -19.94 0.40
C PHE A 133 6.18 -18.46 0.34
N SER A 134 7.09 -17.56 -0.04
CA SER A 134 6.80 -16.13 -0.17
C SER A 134 5.75 -15.82 -1.25
N VAL A 135 5.79 -16.50 -2.40
CA VAL A 135 4.76 -16.34 -3.45
C VAL A 135 3.41 -16.88 -2.99
N GLY A 136 3.40 -18.00 -2.26
CA GLY A 136 2.19 -18.57 -1.67
C GLY A 136 1.54 -17.65 -0.64
N ASP A 137 2.34 -17.08 0.27
CA ASP A 137 1.90 -16.09 1.25
C ASP A 137 1.34 -14.84 0.56
N LEU A 138 2.03 -14.31 -0.44
CA LEU A 138 1.56 -13.17 -1.23
C LEU A 138 0.21 -13.46 -1.90
N PHE A 139 0.07 -14.63 -2.53
CA PHE A 139 -1.18 -15.01 -3.19
C PHE A 139 -2.32 -15.16 -2.18
N LEU A 140 -2.06 -15.81 -1.05
CA LEU A 140 -3.04 -16.01 0.01
C LEU A 140 -3.49 -14.67 0.59
N LEU A 141 -2.57 -13.81 1.03
CA LEU A 141 -2.89 -12.51 1.60
C LEU A 141 -3.67 -11.63 0.61
N ASN A 142 -3.24 -11.54 -0.65
CA ASN A 142 -3.98 -10.79 -1.67
C ASN A 142 -5.38 -11.36 -1.92
N PHE A 143 -5.54 -12.69 -1.89
CA PHE A 143 -6.87 -13.29 -1.98
C PHE A 143 -7.75 -12.93 -0.78
N LEU A 144 -7.21 -12.97 0.44
CA LEU A 144 -7.94 -12.55 1.65
C LEU A 144 -8.33 -11.07 1.59
N THR A 145 -7.42 -10.20 1.14
CA THR A 145 -7.70 -8.77 0.93
C THR A 145 -8.80 -8.56 -0.10
N LEU A 146 -8.79 -9.29 -1.22
CA LEU A 146 -9.90 -9.21 -2.18
C LEU A 146 -11.22 -9.62 -1.55
N VAL A 147 -11.23 -10.69 -0.73
CA VAL A 147 -12.45 -11.12 -0.02
C VAL A 147 -12.96 -10.01 0.92
N THR A 148 -12.10 -9.37 1.71
CA THR A 148 -12.50 -8.28 2.61
C THR A 148 -13.00 -7.05 1.85
N GLU A 149 -12.40 -6.71 0.71
CA GLU A 149 -12.86 -5.65 -0.18
C GLU A 149 -14.28 -5.91 -0.71
N PHE A 150 -14.55 -7.13 -1.19
CA PHE A 150 -15.91 -7.48 -1.63
C PHE A 150 -16.92 -7.49 -0.47
N ILE A 151 -16.52 -7.90 0.72
CA ILE A 151 -17.37 -7.77 1.92
C ILE A 151 -17.69 -6.29 2.17
N GLY A 152 -16.69 -5.41 2.14
CA GLY A 152 -16.87 -3.96 2.31
C GLY A 152 -17.85 -3.37 1.29
N ILE A 153 -17.70 -3.75 0.02
CA ILE A 153 -18.62 -3.34 -1.06
C ILE A 153 -20.05 -3.81 -0.78
N THR A 154 -20.25 -5.05 -0.32
CA THR A 154 -21.59 -5.55 -0.01
C THR A 154 -22.24 -4.84 1.17
N LEU A 155 -21.47 -4.52 2.23
CA LEU A 155 -21.97 -3.76 3.38
C LEU A 155 -22.38 -2.34 2.99
N ALA A 156 -21.57 -1.68 2.15
CA ALA A 156 -21.91 -0.36 1.62
C ALA A 156 -23.16 -0.38 0.73
N ALA A 157 -23.32 -1.41 -0.10
CA ALA A 157 -24.48 -1.57 -0.97
C ALA A 157 -25.77 -1.86 -0.19
N ASP A 158 -25.68 -2.68 0.86
CA ASP A 158 -26.80 -2.99 1.74
C ASP A 158 -27.32 -1.71 2.45
N TYR A 159 -26.41 -0.83 2.87
CA TYR A 159 -26.77 0.47 3.45
C TYR A 159 -27.56 1.37 2.48
N ILE A 160 -27.30 1.28 1.17
CA ILE A 160 -28.00 2.05 0.11
C ILE A 160 -29.25 1.30 -0.39
N GLY A 161 -29.48 0.06 0.06
CA GLY A 161 -30.61 -0.77 -0.35
C GLY A 161 -30.43 -1.47 -1.70
N ILE A 162 -29.19 -1.61 -2.19
CA ILE A 162 -28.88 -2.28 -3.46
C ILE A 162 -28.57 -3.76 -3.19
N PRO A 163 -29.20 -4.71 -3.92
CA PRO A 163 -28.97 -6.13 -3.67
C PRO A 163 -27.53 -6.56 -4.01
N ARG A 164 -26.90 -7.31 -3.10
CA ARG A 164 -25.54 -7.86 -3.26
C ARG A 164 -25.33 -8.64 -4.56
N TYR A 165 -26.38 -9.30 -5.07
CA TYR A 165 -26.34 -10.07 -6.32
C TYR A 165 -26.07 -9.21 -7.56
N VAL A 166 -26.36 -7.90 -7.50
CA VAL A 166 -26.08 -6.95 -8.59
C VAL A 166 -24.73 -6.28 -8.36
N VAL A 167 -24.45 -5.84 -7.14
CA VAL A 167 -23.27 -5.05 -6.84
C VAL A 167 -21.96 -5.85 -6.97
N VAL A 168 -21.94 -7.10 -6.52
CA VAL A 168 -20.72 -7.94 -6.55
C VAL A 168 -20.24 -8.21 -7.98
N PRO A 169 -21.07 -8.73 -8.91
CA PRO A 169 -20.61 -8.94 -10.28
C PRO A 169 -20.29 -7.63 -11.00
N LEU A 170 -21.03 -6.55 -10.73
CA LEU A 170 -20.73 -5.23 -11.30
C LEU A 170 -19.34 -4.73 -10.85
N ALA A 171 -19.05 -4.81 -9.55
CA ALA A 171 -17.75 -4.44 -9.01
C ALA A 171 -16.62 -5.33 -9.56
N ALA A 172 -16.85 -6.64 -9.69
CA ALA A 172 -15.87 -7.55 -10.29
C ALA A 172 -15.58 -7.21 -11.75
N ILE A 173 -16.61 -6.95 -12.56
CA ILE A 173 -16.44 -6.51 -13.96
C ILE A 173 -15.70 -5.17 -14.02
N ALA A 174 -16.05 -4.21 -13.16
CA ALA A 174 -15.36 -2.92 -13.09
C ALA A 174 -13.87 -3.10 -12.73
N LEU A 175 -13.54 -3.92 -11.74
CA LEU A 175 -12.15 -4.22 -11.37
C LEU A 175 -11.39 -4.91 -12.51
N ILE A 176 -11.98 -5.92 -13.16
CA ILE A 176 -11.36 -6.65 -14.28
C ILE A 176 -11.13 -5.70 -15.47
N THR A 177 -12.10 -4.86 -15.81
CA THR A 177 -11.97 -3.89 -16.90
C THR A 177 -10.87 -2.87 -16.61
N ILE A 178 -10.82 -2.30 -15.40
CA ILE A 178 -9.75 -1.39 -14.98
C ILE A 178 -8.39 -2.07 -15.09
N MET A 179 -8.26 -3.30 -14.59
CA MET A 179 -7.01 -4.07 -14.66
C MET A 179 -6.60 -4.38 -16.10
N ALA A 180 -7.54 -4.80 -16.94
CA ALA A 180 -7.28 -5.15 -18.34
C ALA A 180 -6.87 -3.94 -19.19
N THR A 181 -7.27 -2.71 -18.81
CA THR A 181 -6.92 -1.52 -19.58
C THR A 181 -5.46 -1.08 -19.39
N GLY A 182 -4.75 -1.62 -18.39
CA GLY A 182 -3.27 -1.64 -18.31
C GLY A 182 -2.52 -0.29 -18.28
N SER A 183 -3.22 0.84 -18.29
CA SER A 183 -2.56 2.16 -18.31
C SER A 183 -2.15 2.56 -16.90
N PHE A 184 -0.85 2.44 -16.61
CA PHE A 184 -0.24 2.82 -15.34
C PHE A 184 -0.64 4.23 -14.89
N GLN A 185 -0.61 5.20 -15.81
CA GLN A 185 -1.00 6.59 -15.53
C GLN A 185 -2.47 6.76 -15.14
N ARG A 186 -3.38 5.96 -15.70
CA ARG A 186 -4.81 6.00 -15.32
C ARG A 186 -5.02 5.39 -13.94
N TRP A 187 -4.30 4.31 -13.64
CA TRP A 187 -4.36 3.63 -12.36
C TRP A 187 -3.83 4.50 -11.23
N GLU A 188 -2.67 5.12 -11.42
CA GLU A 188 -2.07 6.04 -10.45
C GLU A 188 -2.97 7.27 -10.21
N ARG A 189 -3.58 7.86 -11.26
CA ARG A 189 -4.57 8.93 -11.09
C ARG A 189 -5.84 8.48 -10.34
N ALA A 190 -6.34 7.28 -10.64
CA ALA A 190 -7.50 6.73 -9.95
C ALA A 190 -7.20 6.53 -8.46
N MET A 191 -6.02 6.02 -8.13
CA MET A 191 -5.60 5.87 -6.74
C MET A 191 -5.44 7.20 -6.03
N LEU A 192 -4.81 8.21 -6.64
CA LEU A 192 -4.75 9.56 -6.06
C LEU A 192 -6.15 10.13 -5.78
N ALA A 193 -7.15 9.84 -6.63
CA ALA A 193 -8.54 10.21 -6.39
C ALA A 193 -9.14 9.44 -5.20
N PHE A 194 -8.88 8.13 -5.07
CA PHE A 194 -9.28 7.35 -3.89
C PHE A 194 -8.66 7.90 -2.60
N ILE A 195 -7.37 8.28 -2.63
CA ILE A 195 -6.70 8.95 -1.51
C ILE A 195 -7.43 10.25 -1.14
N ALA A 196 -7.84 11.05 -2.14
CA ALA A 196 -8.60 12.26 -1.86
C ALA A 196 -9.98 11.98 -1.23
N ILE A 197 -10.62 10.86 -1.59
CA ILE A 197 -11.89 10.42 -0.99
C ILE A 197 -11.68 9.95 0.45
N THR A 198 -10.60 9.24 0.79
CA THR A 198 -10.36 8.80 2.18
C THR A 198 -10.16 9.99 3.13
N LEU A 199 -9.69 11.14 2.62
CA LEU A 199 -9.62 12.38 3.42
C LEU A 199 -10.99 12.88 3.90
N LEU A 200 -12.11 12.42 3.33
CA LEU A 200 -13.47 12.70 3.84
C LEU A 200 -13.70 12.15 5.26
N GLN A 201 -12.86 11.24 5.74
CA GLN A 201 -12.90 10.79 7.13
C GLN A 201 -12.55 11.92 8.13
N ILE A 202 -11.71 12.88 7.74
CA ILE A 202 -11.33 14.03 8.58
C ILE A 202 -12.55 14.90 8.93
N PRO A 203 -13.34 15.42 7.96
CA PRO A 203 -14.53 16.17 8.31
C PRO A 203 -15.58 15.33 9.06
N MET A 204 -15.73 14.03 8.75
CA MET A 204 -16.59 13.14 9.54
C MET A 204 -16.17 13.07 11.01
N LEU A 205 -14.87 12.99 11.29
CA LEU A 205 -14.33 13.00 12.65
C LEU A 205 -14.60 14.34 13.37
N LEU A 206 -14.51 15.47 12.66
CA LEU A 206 -14.80 16.77 13.24
C LEU A 206 -16.29 16.93 13.58
N MET A 207 -17.17 16.41 12.72
CA MET A 207 -18.62 16.45 12.91
C MET A 207 -19.10 15.48 13.99
N SER A 208 -18.37 14.41 14.27
CA SER A 208 -18.75 13.44 15.30
C SER A 208 -18.57 13.96 16.73
N HIS A 209 -18.00 15.16 16.91
CA HIS A 209 -17.73 15.79 18.20
C HIS A 209 -17.15 14.80 19.23
N PRO A 210 -15.95 14.24 18.98
CA PRO A 210 -15.38 13.22 19.84
C PRO A 210 -15.11 13.78 21.24
N ASP A 211 -15.66 13.12 22.27
CA ASP A 211 -15.37 13.42 23.68
C ASP A 211 -13.89 13.13 24.00
N ALA A 212 -13.02 14.10 23.76
CA ALA A 212 -11.56 14.00 23.91
C ALA A 212 -11.07 13.72 25.36
N GLY A 213 -11.98 13.65 26.33
CA GLY A 213 -11.69 13.44 27.75
C GLY A 213 -12.56 12.38 28.43
N ALA A 214 -13.32 11.56 27.70
CA ALA A 214 -14.09 10.49 28.32
C ALA A 214 -13.15 9.39 28.86
N PRO A 215 -13.18 9.05 30.16
CA PRO A 215 -12.43 7.91 30.67
C PRO A 215 -12.88 6.64 29.94
N PRO A 216 -11.99 5.66 29.70
CA PRO A 216 -12.25 4.47 28.88
C PRO A 216 -13.51 3.68 29.31
N ASN A 217 -13.96 3.83 30.56
CA ASN A 217 -15.17 3.20 31.12
C ASN A 217 -16.50 3.94 30.86
N ARG A 218 -16.52 5.12 30.21
CA ARG A 218 -17.78 5.89 30.00
C ARG A 218 -18.52 5.58 28.71
N LEU A 219 -17.86 5.04 27.68
CA LEU A 219 -18.50 4.73 26.41
C LEU A 219 -19.26 3.40 26.45
N SER A 220 -18.78 2.41 27.22
CA SER A 220 -19.51 1.13 27.42
C SER A 220 -20.83 1.32 28.17
N SER A 221 -20.88 2.23 29.14
CA SER A 221 -22.10 2.49 29.92
C SER A 221 -23.18 3.24 29.15
N ARG A 222 -22.81 4.14 28.21
CA ARG A 222 -23.80 4.83 27.37
C ARG A 222 -24.32 3.97 26.22
N ALA A 223 -23.50 3.11 25.63
CA ALA A 223 -23.96 2.13 24.64
C ALA A 223 -24.96 1.14 25.26
N CYS A 224 -24.71 0.69 26.50
CA CYS A 224 -25.62 -0.21 27.21
C CYS A 224 -26.96 0.45 27.59
N VAL A 225 -26.96 1.75 27.91
CA VAL A 225 -28.18 2.52 28.22
C VAL A 225 -29.02 2.84 26.97
N ALA A 226 -28.40 2.92 25.79
CA ALA A 226 -29.11 3.18 24.54
C ALA A 226 -29.86 1.95 23.99
N GLU A 227 -29.41 0.72 24.33
CA GLU A 227 -29.91 -0.52 23.73
C GLU A 227 -31.07 -1.18 24.49
N SER A 228 -31.35 -0.83 25.77
CA SER A 228 -32.47 -1.44 26.51
C SER A 228 -32.96 -0.62 27.71
N PRO A 229 -34.26 -0.24 27.79
CA PRO A 229 -34.82 0.37 29.00
C PRO A 229 -35.10 -0.64 30.14
N ARG A 230 -34.78 -1.93 30.01
CA ARG A 230 -35.31 -2.98 30.92
C ARG A 230 -34.34 -4.01 31.50
N THR A 231 -33.05 -3.94 31.25
CA THR A 231 -32.10 -4.91 31.86
C THR A 231 -31.11 -4.20 32.76
N ARG A 232 -31.26 -4.41 34.07
CA ARG A 232 -30.34 -3.94 35.11
C ARG A 232 -28.99 -4.62 34.89
N CYS A 233 -27.94 -3.82 34.69
CA CYS A 233 -26.56 -4.29 34.68
C CYS A 233 -26.18 -4.83 36.07
N CYS A 234 -25.58 -6.03 36.10
CA CYS A 234 -24.73 -6.50 37.21
C CYS A 234 -23.28 -6.15 36.89
#